data_AF-A0ABC8LXB2-F1
#
_entry.id   AF-A0ABC8LXB2-F1
#
_cell.length_a   1.000
_cell.length_b   1.000
_cell.length_c   1.000
_cell.angle_alpha   90.00
_cell.angle_beta   90.00
_cell.angle_gamma   90.00
#
_symmetry.space_group_name_H-M   'P 1'
#
loop_
_entity.id
_entity.type
_entity.pdbx_description
1 polymer ?
#
loop_
_entity_poly.entity_id
_entity_poly.type
_entity_poly.pdbx_seq_one_letter_code
_entity_poly.pdbx_strand_id
1 'polypeptide(L)'
;MAIDSSLTLTSFVIVSLLLSLPSASVAVPSEELEIAISLLRVRGRALFANAITTSDILFDLLSAESLTLIVPTDAMLFDLDMRYSLPMYISTLRLHALPLRLTFSELRSLPNASSLPTFLPSHSLLLTKPSSSDSVYLDGVEVYLPGLFYDQHIAVHGLANILPLSRSRLSDIESRAFALPPMVDSPAYSPAYSPSYSPSHSSAYSPAYLPSYPPSYSPSYSPSYSSLHSPELYSLSPRSTWWISPSPEDYVEFWGSTPAESPRMGEVSVSQPPLEEDLIVGDGDSWTTGF
;
A
#
# COMPACT_ATOMS: atom_id res chain seq x y z
N MET A 1 37.53 -54.60 28.42
CA MET A 1 36.40 -53.88 27.77
C MET A 1 37.00 -52.99 26.70
N ALA A 2 37.12 -53.49 25.48
CA ALA A 2 37.50 -52.67 24.34
C ALA A 2 36.23 -51.94 23.90
N ILE A 3 36.22 -50.61 24.05
CA ILE A 3 35.12 -49.76 23.61
C ILE A 3 35.33 -49.65 22.10
N ASP A 4 34.40 -50.15 21.29
CA ASP A 4 34.51 -50.19 19.83
C ASP A 4 34.65 -48.77 19.28
N SER A 5 35.89 -48.38 18.96
CA SER A 5 36.25 -47.05 18.45
C SER A 5 35.61 -46.72 17.10
N SER A 6 35.09 -47.72 16.38
CA SER A 6 34.32 -47.53 15.15
C SER A 6 32.91 -46.99 15.43
N LEU A 7 32.26 -47.44 16.51
CA LEU A 7 30.91 -47.00 16.93
C LEU A 7 30.91 -45.54 17.39
N THR A 8 31.98 -45.09 18.04
CA THR A 8 32.12 -43.69 18.47
C THR A 8 32.34 -42.76 17.29
N LEU A 9 33.09 -43.19 16.26
CA LEU A 9 33.39 -42.37 15.09
C LEU A 9 32.17 -42.23 14.19
N THR A 10 31.41 -43.31 13.96
CA THR A 10 30.16 -43.25 13.20
C THR A 10 29.12 -42.39 13.90
N SER A 11 29.00 -42.48 15.24
CA SER A 11 28.14 -41.60 16.03
C SER A 11 28.53 -40.13 15.87
N PHE A 12 29.82 -39.79 15.93
CA PHE A 12 30.31 -38.42 15.76
C PHE A 12 30.06 -37.87 14.36
N VAL A 13 30.22 -38.70 13.33
CA VAL A 13 29.94 -38.34 11.93
C VAL A 13 28.44 -38.16 11.72
N ILE A 14 27.59 -39.02 12.29
CA ILE A 14 26.13 -38.89 12.20
C ILE A 14 25.63 -37.64 12.93
N VAL A 15 26.16 -37.35 14.12
CA VAL A 15 25.84 -36.13 14.88
C VAL A 15 26.32 -34.90 14.13
N SER A 16 27.55 -34.89 13.61
CA SER A 16 28.06 -33.77 12.79
C SER A 16 27.25 -33.59 11.51
N LEU A 17 26.83 -34.70 10.87
CA LEU A 17 25.96 -34.69 9.70
C LEU A 17 24.59 -34.10 10.07
N LEU A 18 23.97 -34.56 11.16
CA LEU A 18 22.69 -34.07 11.70
C LEU A 18 22.73 -32.58 12.08
N LEU A 19 23.83 -32.10 12.66
CA LEU A 19 24.05 -30.69 12.96
C LEU A 19 24.35 -29.86 11.70
N SER A 20 24.76 -30.50 10.61
CA SER A 20 24.98 -29.87 9.30
C SER A 20 23.78 -29.96 8.35
N LEU A 21 22.71 -30.67 8.73
CA LEU A 21 21.44 -30.55 8.01
C LEU A 21 20.93 -29.11 8.20
N PRO A 22 20.65 -28.36 7.12
CA PRO A 22 19.91 -27.12 7.26
C PRO A 22 18.60 -27.48 7.97
N SER A 23 18.32 -26.82 9.09
CA SER A 23 16.99 -26.91 9.70
C SER A 23 15.99 -26.63 8.60
N ALA A 24 14.96 -27.48 8.44
CA ALA A 24 13.88 -27.21 7.51
C ALA A 24 13.46 -25.75 7.74
N SER A 25 13.76 -24.89 6.78
CA SER A 25 13.48 -23.48 6.89
C SER A 25 11.96 -23.38 6.86
N VAL A 26 11.39 -23.09 8.03
CA VAL A 26 9.95 -22.96 8.17
C VAL A 26 9.63 -21.59 7.62
N ALA A 27 9.02 -21.58 6.43
CA ALA A 27 8.44 -20.38 5.87
C ALA A 27 7.46 -19.77 6.87
N VAL A 28 7.29 -18.44 6.81
CA VAL A 28 6.46 -17.70 7.75
C VAL A 28 5.06 -18.34 7.87
N PRO A 29 4.61 -18.71 9.09
CA PRO A 29 3.28 -19.26 9.28
C PRO A 29 2.20 -18.28 8.77
N SER A 30 1.26 -18.78 7.96
CA SER A 30 0.19 -17.94 7.43
C SER A 30 -0.66 -17.29 8.53
N GLU A 31 -0.89 -18.00 9.63
CA GLU A 31 -1.61 -17.48 10.80
C GLU A 31 -0.89 -16.26 11.42
N GLU A 32 0.45 -16.30 11.54
CA GLU A 32 1.26 -15.20 12.06
C GLU A 32 1.12 -13.96 11.15
N LEU A 33 1.15 -14.15 9.84
CA LEU A 33 0.96 -13.08 8.86
C LEU A 33 -0.47 -12.49 8.91
N GLU A 34 -1.50 -13.32 9.03
CA GLU A 34 -2.89 -12.87 9.16
C GLU A 34 -3.13 -12.06 10.44
N ILE A 35 -2.50 -12.44 11.56
CA ILE A 35 -2.53 -11.67 12.81
C ILE A 35 -1.85 -10.31 12.60
N ALA A 36 -0.68 -10.29 11.96
CA ALA A 36 0.03 -9.05 11.66
C ALA A 36 -0.83 -8.11 10.78
N ILE A 37 -1.43 -8.63 9.71
CA ILE A 37 -2.32 -7.89 8.80
C ILE A 37 -3.54 -7.35 9.56
N SER A 38 -4.14 -8.15 10.44
CA SER A 38 -5.28 -7.75 11.26
C SER A 38 -4.91 -6.60 12.22
N LEU A 39 -3.74 -6.66 12.86
CA LEU A 39 -3.24 -5.60 13.72
C LEU A 39 -2.93 -4.31 12.95
N LEU A 40 -2.38 -4.41 11.74
CA LEU A 40 -2.17 -3.26 10.88
C LEU A 40 -3.49 -2.52 10.59
N ARG A 41 -4.58 -3.24 10.30
CA ARG A 41 -5.91 -2.64 10.10
C ARG A 41 -6.38 -1.89 11.35
N VAL A 42 -6.23 -2.47 12.53
CA VAL A 42 -6.64 -1.85 13.81
C VAL A 42 -5.77 -0.64 14.18
N ARG A 43 -4.53 -0.58 13.70
CA ARG A 43 -3.57 0.50 13.99
C ARG A 43 -3.56 1.62 12.94
N GLY A 44 -4.56 1.70 12.08
CA GLY A 44 -4.67 2.75 11.05
C GLY A 44 -3.60 2.60 9.95
N ARG A 45 -3.32 1.35 9.57
CA ARG A 45 -2.47 0.94 8.46
C ARG A 45 -3.25 -0.01 7.53
N ALA A 46 -4.54 0.29 7.36
CA ALA A 46 -5.47 -0.58 6.67
C ALA A 46 -5.18 -0.66 5.18
N LEU A 47 -4.68 0.42 4.56
CA LEU A 47 -4.35 0.40 3.14
C LEU A 47 -3.16 -0.51 2.86
N PHE A 48 -2.14 -0.50 3.72
CA PHE A 48 -0.98 -1.39 3.54
C PHE A 48 -1.37 -2.86 3.76
N ALA A 49 -2.18 -3.13 4.77
CA ALA A 49 -2.74 -4.46 5.01
C ALA A 49 -3.54 -4.96 3.80
N ASN A 50 -4.42 -4.13 3.26
CA ASN A 50 -5.23 -4.49 2.09
C ASN A 50 -4.35 -4.68 0.86
N ALA A 51 -3.40 -3.79 0.62
CA ALA A 51 -2.46 -3.86 -0.49
C ALA A 51 -1.68 -5.19 -0.50
N ILE A 52 -1.22 -5.66 0.67
CA ILE A 52 -0.62 -6.99 0.80
C ILE A 52 -1.62 -8.06 0.38
N THR A 53 -2.82 -8.08 0.98
CA THR A 53 -3.80 -9.15 0.72
C THR A 53 -4.31 -9.20 -0.72
N THR A 54 -4.30 -8.07 -1.44
CA THR A 54 -4.84 -7.98 -2.80
C THR A 54 -3.79 -8.08 -3.90
N SER A 55 -2.50 -8.14 -3.54
CA SER A 55 -1.41 -8.18 -4.52
C SER A 55 -0.58 -9.46 -4.43
N ASP A 56 0.25 -9.67 -5.45
CA ASP A 56 1.13 -10.81 -5.58
C ASP A 56 2.25 -10.84 -4.52
N ILE A 57 2.52 -9.72 -3.85
CA ILE A 57 3.49 -9.65 -2.74
C ILE A 57 3.15 -10.62 -1.61
N LEU A 58 1.87 -10.95 -1.39
CA LEU A 58 1.46 -11.90 -0.36
C LEU A 58 2.20 -13.23 -0.49
N PHE A 59 2.36 -13.73 -1.72
CA PHE A 59 3.05 -14.99 -1.99
C PHE A 59 4.55 -14.87 -1.71
N ASP A 60 5.15 -13.72 -2.02
CA ASP A 60 6.56 -13.43 -1.71
C ASP A 60 6.79 -13.44 -0.18
N LEU A 61 5.87 -12.83 0.59
CA LEU A 61 5.94 -12.76 2.05
C LEU A 61 5.76 -14.14 2.71
N LEU A 62 4.81 -14.94 2.24
CA LEU A 62 4.55 -16.29 2.74
C LEU A 62 5.68 -17.27 2.40
N SER A 63 6.48 -16.97 1.38
CA SER A 63 7.61 -17.82 0.97
C SER A 63 8.90 -17.54 1.75
N ALA A 64 8.95 -16.45 2.52
CA ALA A 64 10.13 -16.07 3.28
C ALA A 64 10.21 -16.81 4.62
N GLU A 65 11.43 -17.03 5.12
CA GLU A 65 11.67 -17.68 6.43
C GLU A 65 11.44 -16.71 7.59
N SER A 66 11.72 -15.42 7.33
CA SER A 66 11.62 -14.35 8.31
C SER A 66 11.39 -13.04 7.56
N LEU A 67 10.62 -12.14 8.15
CA LEU A 67 10.27 -10.90 7.48
C LEU A 67 10.20 -9.71 8.41
N THR A 68 10.54 -8.53 7.87
CA THR A 68 10.26 -7.25 8.49
C THR A 68 9.42 -6.41 7.56
N LEU A 69 8.24 -5.99 8.02
CA LEU A 69 7.41 -5.02 7.30
C LEU A 69 7.69 -3.63 7.84
N ILE A 70 8.04 -2.74 6.92
CA ILE A 70 8.30 -1.34 7.19
C ILE A 70 7.13 -0.55 6.60
N VAL A 71 6.21 -0.12 7.44
CA VAL A 71 4.83 0.22 7.05
C VAL A 71 4.62 1.74 7.00
N PRO A 72 4.34 2.33 5.82
CA PRO A 72 4.01 3.75 5.70
C PRO A 72 2.61 4.03 6.26
N THR A 73 2.24 5.31 6.45
CA THR A 73 0.87 5.67 6.84
C THR A 73 -0.12 5.48 5.68
N ASP A 74 -1.41 5.31 6.01
CA ASP A 74 -2.46 5.18 4.97
C ASP A 74 -2.50 6.41 4.04
N ALA A 75 -2.27 7.62 4.56
CA ALA A 75 -2.20 8.82 3.73
C ALA A 75 -1.08 8.73 2.67
N MET A 76 0.09 8.20 3.04
CA MET A 76 1.22 8.07 2.11
C MET A 76 0.98 7.00 1.06
N LEU A 77 0.31 5.90 1.40
CA LEU A 77 -0.09 4.90 0.41
C LEU A 77 -1.18 5.40 -0.53
N PHE A 78 -2.14 6.17 -0.02
CA PHE A 78 -3.16 6.80 -0.86
C PHE A 78 -2.51 7.75 -1.88
N ASP A 79 -1.58 8.59 -1.43
CA ASP A 79 -0.80 9.46 -2.31
C ASP A 79 0.00 8.67 -3.36
N LEU A 80 0.59 7.53 -2.97
CA LEU A 80 1.34 6.66 -3.87
C LEU A 80 0.43 6.10 -4.99
N ASP A 81 -0.75 5.60 -4.64
CA ASP A 81 -1.75 5.05 -5.56
C ASP A 81 -2.24 6.10 -6.57
N MET A 82 -2.38 7.36 -6.14
CA MET A 82 -2.78 8.46 -7.03
C MET A 82 -1.67 8.96 -7.96
N ARG A 83 -0.40 8.70 -7.62
CA ARG A 83 0.76 9.23 -8.36
C ARG A 83 1.38 8.24 -9.35
N TYR A 84 1.29 6.95 -9.07
CA TYR A 84 2.05 5.94 -9.79
C TYR A 84 1.18 4.83 -10.37
N SER A 85 1.68 4.19 -11.42
CA SER A 85 1.02 3.04 -12.05
C SER A 85 1.06 1.80 -11.14
N LEU A 86 0.20 0.81 -11.38
CA LEU A 86 0.14 -0.43 -10.58
C LEU A 86 1.50 -1.15 -10.46
N PRO A 87 2.31 -1.33 -11.53
CA PRO A 87 3.63 -1.95 -11.40
C PRO A 87 4.56 -1.20 -10.44
N MET A 88 4.46 0.13 -10.43
CA MET A 88 5.25 0.99 -9.56
C MET A 88 4.75 0.93 -8.11
N TYR A 89 3.44 0.94 -7.93
CA TYR A 89 2.79 0.75 -6.64
C TYR A 89 3.25 -0.55 -5.99
N ILE A 90 3.13 -1.69 -6.70
CA ILE A 90 3.57 -3.00 -6.19
C ILE A 90 5.09 -3.06 -5.95
N SER A 91 5.89 -2.46 -6.84
CA SER A 91 7.35 -2.38 -6.63
C SER A 91 7.70 -1.61 -5.36
N THR A 92 6.92 -0.57 -5.05
CA THR A 92 7.07 0.18 -3.80
C THR A 92 6.64 -0.67 -2.61
N LEU A 93 5.58 -1.48 -2.70
CA LEU A 93 5.23 -2.41 -1.61
C LEU A 93 6.38 -3.38 -1.32
N ARG A 94 7.03 -3.93 -2.36
CA ARG A 94 8.19 -4.83 -2.22
C ARG A 94 9.39 -4.17 -1.55
N LEU A 95 9.54 -2.86 -1.71
CA LEU A 95 10.57 -2.07 -1.05
C LEU A 95 10.34 -1.97 0.48
N HIS A 96 9.08 -2.00 0.90
CA HIS A 96 8.65 -1.90 2.29
C HIS A 96 8.64 -3.26 3.03
N ALA A 97 9.14 -4.31 2.39
CA ALA A 97 9.27 -5.62 2.98
C ALA A 97 10.72 -6.11 2.87
N LEU A 98 11.25 -6.65 3.97
CA LEU A 98 12.61 -7.18 4.06
C LEU A 98 12.55 -8.68 4.36
N PRO A 99 13.35 -9.53 3.70
CA PRO A 99 13.42 -10.97 3.95
C PRO A 99 14.31 -11.32 5.16
N LEU A 100 14.25 -10.48 6.20
CA LEU A 100 15.00 -10.60 7.44
C LEU A 100 14.08 -10.14 8.56
N ARG A 101 14.02 -10.86 9.67
CA ARG A 101 13.37 -10.37 10.89
C ARG A 101 14.33 -9.49 11.69
N LEU A 102 13.96 -8.21 11.83
CA LEU A 102 14.75 -7.19 12.52
C LEU A 102 13.84 -6.42 13.47
N THR A 103 14.07 -6.58 14.77
CA THR A 103 13.46 -5.77 15.82
C THR A 103 14.11 -4.39 15.88
N PHE A 104 13.52 -3.46 16.64
CA PHE A 104 14.05 -2.09 16.69
C PHE A 104 15.41 -2.04 17.39
N SER A 105 15.59 -2.88 18.42
CA SER A 105 16.88 -3.05 19.09
C SER A 105 17.95 -3.61 18.16
N GLU A 106 17.59 -4.55 17.30
CA GLU A 106 18.51 -5.11 16.28
C GLU A 106 18.87 -4.05 15.25
N LEU A 107 17.89 -3.32 14.70
CA LEU A 107 18.13 -2.19 13.80
C LEU A 107 19.09 -1.15 14.41
N ARG A 108 18.94 -0.87 15.71
CA ARG A 108 19.84 0.05 16.42
C ARG A 108 21.26 -0.53 16.55
N SER A 109 21.37 -1.83 16.79
CA SER A 109 22.65 -2.51 16.99
C SER A 109 23.48 -2.66 15.72
N LEU A 110 22.85 -2.62 14.53
CA LEU A 110 23.54 -2.74 13.26
C LEU A 110 24.56 -1.61 13.04
N PRO A 111 25.65 -1.81 12.29
CA PRO A 111 26.57 -0.73 11.95
C PRO A 111 25.88 0.43 11.22
N ASN A 112 26.37 1.66 11.39
CA ASN A 112 25.88 2.77 10.58
C ASN A 112 26.24 2.54 9.10
N ALA A 113 25.37 2.98 8.18
CA ALA A 113 25.47 2.71 6.75
C ALA A 113 25.35 1.23 6.35
N SER A 114 24.64 0.40 7.14
CA SER A 114 24.35 -0.99 6.76
C SER A 114 23.33 -1.05 5.61
N SER A 115 23.57 -1.92 4.64
CA SER A 115 22.65 -2.20 3.53
C SER A 115 21.72 -3.36 3.90
N LEU A 116 20.41 -3.12 3.85
CA LEU A 116 19.37 -4.09 4.19
C LEU A 116 18.66 -4.58 2.91
N PRO A 117 18.60 -5.88 2.63
CA PRO A 117 17.91 -6.39 1.45
C PRO A 117 16.39 -6.16 1.54
N THR A 118 15.73 -6.05 0.39
CA THR A 118 14.27 -5.95 0.26
C THR A 118 13.73 -7.01 -0.68
N PHE A 119 12.40 -7.22 -0.70
CA PHE A 119 11.78 -8.09 -1.71
C PHE A 119 11.79 -7.48 -3.12
N LEU A 120 12.16 -6.20 -3.27
CA LEU A 120 12.39 -5.61 -4.58
C LEU A 120 13.78 -6.04 -5.08
N PRO A 121 13.89 -6.78 -6.21
CA PRO A 121 15.17 -7.30 -6.67
C PRO A 121 16.18 -6.18 -6.91
N SER A 122 17.43 -6.43 -6.53
CA SER A 122 18.55 -5.48 -6.66
C SER A 122 18.38 -4.15 -5.91
N HIS A 123 17.48 -4.10 -4.93
CA HIS A 123 17.27 -2.94 -4.08
C HIS A 123 17.52 -3.27 -2.61
N SER A 124 18.31 -2.41 -1.97
CA SER A 124 18.62 -2.50 -0.55
C SER A 124 18.46 -1.15 0.11
N LEU A 125 17.87 -1.12 1.30
CA LEU A 125 17.72 0.10 2.09
C LEU A 125 19.02 0.43 2.81
N LEU A 126 19.41 1.70 2.79
CA LEU A 126 20.52 2.21 3.57
C LEU A 126 20.04 2.60 4.97
N LEU A 127 20.55 1.90 5.99
CA LEU A 127 20.33 2.27 7.38
C LEU A 127 21.28 3.39 7.79
N THR A 128 20.71 4.50 8.26
CA THR A 128 21.45 5.67 8.75
C THR A 128 21.05 5.97 10.19
N LYS A 129 22.05 6.23 11.03
CA LYS A 129 21.89 6.58 12.44
C LYS A 129 22.63 7.89 12.73
N PRO A 130 21.92 8.99 13.03
CA PRO A 130 22.56 10.25 13.43
C PRO A 130 23.28 10.06 14.77
N SER A 131 24.45 10.68 14.94
CA SER A 131 25.19 10.59 16.20
C SER A 131 24.51 11.30 17.37
N SER A 132 23.54 12.17 17.10
CA SER A 132 22.89 13.05 18.08
C SER A 132 21.55 12.52 18.62
N SER A 133 21.01 11.43 18.07
CA SER A 133 19.68 10.94 18.40
C SER A 133 19.59 9.42 18.37
N ASP A 134 18.57 8.86 19.03
CA ASP A 134 18.25 7.44 18.98
C ASP A 134 17.34 7.07 17.79
N SER A 135 17.20 7.98 16.82
CA SER A 135 16.38 7.77 15.63
C SER A 135 17.12 6.93 14.59
N VAL A 136 16.36 6.04 13.92
CA VAL A 136 16.86 5.18 12.85
C VAL A 136 16.18 5.60 11.55
N TYR A 137 16.97 5.76 10.49
CA TYR A 137 16.48 6.11 9.17
C TYR A 137 16.77 4.99 8.17
N LEU A 138 15.82 4.70 7.30
CA LEU A 138 15.94 3.79 6.17
C LEU A 138 15.78 4.60 4.89
N ASP A 139 16.83 4.67 4.06
CA ASP A 139 16.90 5.54 2.87
C ASP A 139 16.47 6.99 3.15
N GLY A 140 16.88 7.52 4.30
CA GLY A 140 16.55 8.87 4.74
C GLY A 140 15.15 9.05 5.32
N VAL A 141 14.34 7.99 5.40
CA VAL A 141 13.02 8.00 6.03
C VAL A 141 13.08 7.47 7.45
N GLU A 142 12.54 8.23 8.40
CA GLU A 142 12.57 7.86 9.83
C GLU A 142 11.62 6.68 10.14
N VAL A 143 12.14 5.74 10.93
CA VAL A 143 11.32 4.72 11.61
C VAL A 143 10.62 5.38 12.81
N TYR A 144 9.46 5.97 12.54
CA TYR A 144 8.72 6.79 13.50
C TYR A 144 7.95 5.97 14.54
N LEU A 145 7.44 4.78 14.17
CA LEU A 145 6.60 3.97 15.06
C LEU A 145 7.13 2.52 15.15
N PRO A 146 8.22 2.27 15.89
CA PRO A 146 8.78 0.93 15.99
C PRO A 146 7.86 -0.03 16.74
N GLY A 147 7.89 -1.31 16.37
CA GLY A 147 7.23 -2.38 17.13
C GLY A 147 5.71 -2.37 17.04
N LEU A 148 5.17 -2.12 15.85
CA LEU A 148 3.74 -2.28 15.57
C LEU A 148 3.27 -3.72 15.79
N PHE A 149 4.14 -4.70 15.52
CA PHE A 149 3.91 -6.11 15.77
C PHE A 149 5.25 -6.85 15.87
N TYR A 150 5.34 -7.82 16.77
CA TYR A 150 6.46 -8.74 16.89
C TYR A 150 5.94 -10.13 17.18
N ASP A 151 6.44 -11.10 16.42
CA ASP A 151 6.27 -12.51 16.68
C ASP A 151 7.54 -13.27 16.23
N GLN A 152 7.54 -14.59 16.16
CA GLN A 152 8.74 -15.41 15.97
C GLN A 152 9.43 -15.15 14.62
N HIS A 153 8.67 -14.95 13.53
CA HIS A 153 9.18 -14.80 12.17
C HIS A 153 8.96 -13.38 11.62
N ILE A 154 7.99 -12.65 12.18
CA ILE A 154 7.57 -11.34 11.71
C ILE A 154 7.97 -10.22 12.69
N ALA A 155 8.53 -9.14 12.15
CA ALA A 155 8.65 -7.85 12.81
C ALA A 155 7.96 -6.76 11.99
N VAL A 156 7.32 -5.79 12.63
CA VAL A 156 6.63 -4.70 11.94
C VAL A 156 6.96 -3.36 12.58
N HIS A 157 7.32 -2.40 11.76
CA HIS A 157 7.68 -1.03 12.15
C HIS A 157 6.96 -0.03 11.27
N GLY A 158 6.52 1.10 11.81
CA GLY A 158 5.94 2.19 11.06
C GLY A 158 6.97 3.22 10.61
N LEU A 159 6.83 3.72 9.38
CA LEU A 159 7.61 4.83 8.84
C LEU A 159 6.88 6.16 8.91
N ALA A 160 7.67 7.24 8.93
CA ALA A 160 7.19 8.60 8.77
C ALA A 160 6.71 8.93 7.34
N ASN A 161 7.30 8.28 6.32
CA ASN A 161 7.04 8.58 4.91
C ASN A 161 7.15 7.31 4.04
N ILE A 162 6.81 7.41 2.76
CA ILE A 162 7.01 6.34 1.77
C ILE A 162 8.51 6.23 1.39
N LEU A 163 9.02 5.01 1.28
CA LEU A 163 10.39 4.78 0.81
C LEU A 163 10.54 5.19 -0.67
N PRO A 164 11.58 5.98 -1.01
CA PRO A 164 11.75 6.50 -2.36
C PRO A 164 12.29 5.44 -3.31
N LEU A 165 11.62 5.23 -4.45
CA LEU A 165 12.18 4.48 -5.58
C LEU A 165 12.97 5.40 -6.51
N SER A 166 14.21 5.02 -6.85
CA SER A 166 15.06 5.80 -7.75
C SER A 166 14.43 5.98 -9.13
N ARG A 167 14.51 7.21 -9.68
CA ARG A 167 13.89 7.59 -10.95
C ARG A 167 14.32 6.74 -12.14
N SER A 168 15.57 6.29 -12.18
CA SER A 168 16.07 5.40 -13.24
C SER A 168 15.40 4.02 -13.20
N ARG A 169 15.05 3.53 -12.01
CA ARG A 169 14.30 2.28 -11.85
C ARG A 169 12.83 2.44 -12.17
N LEU A 170 12.27 3.63 -11.98
CA LEU A 170 10.90 3.92 -12.42
C LEU A 170 10.77 3.60 -13.92
N SER A 171 11.70 4.07 -14.75
CA SER A 171 11.68 3.81 -16.21
C SER A 171 11.92 2.33 -16.56
N ASP A 172 12.80 1.63 -15.84
CA ASP A 172 13.06 0.21 -16.08
C ASP A 172 11.81 -0.64 -15.76
N ILE A 173 11.15 -0.37 -14.63
CA ILE A 173 9.94 -1.09 -14.19
C ILE A 173 8.78 -0.82 -15.15
N GLU A 174 8.58 0.45 -15.53
CA GLU A 174 7.55 0.80 -16.52
C GLU A 174 7.81 0.11 -17.85
N SER A 175 9.02 0.19 -18.39
CA SER A 175 9.35 -0.45 -19.67
C SER A 175 9.12 -1.98 -19.65
N ARG A 176 9.41 -2.64 -18.52
CA ARG A 176 9.17 -4.08 -18.35
C ARG A 176 7.70 -4.42 -18.16
N ALA A 177 6.92 -3.56 -17.50
CA ALA A 177 5.50 -3.76 -17.30
C ALA A 177 4.70 -3.61 -18.61
N PHE A 178 5.15 -2.74 -19.51
CA PHE A 178 4.56 -2.57 -20.85
C PHE A 178 5.20 -3.46 -21.91
N ALA A 179 6.28 -4.17 -21.60
CA ALA A 179 6.83 -5.18 -22.49
C ALA A 179 5.85 -6.36 -22.59
N LEU A 180 5.37 -6.63 -23.80
CA LEU A 180 4.63 -7.86 -24.08
C LEU A 180 5.49 -9.05 -23.62
N PRO A 181 4.89 -10.07 -22.96
CA PRO A 181 5.65 -11.26 -22.62
C PRO A 181 6.31 -11.80 -23.90
N PRO A 182 7.54 -12.35 -23.82
CA PRO A 182 8.13 -12.98 -24.98
C PRO A 182 7.13 -14.02 -25.50
N MET A 183 6.75 -13.92 -26.77
CA MET A 183 5.95 -14.95 -27.43
C MET A 183 6.71 -16.25 -27.23
N VAL A 184 6.18 -17.13 -26.37
CA VAL A 184 6.63 -18.50 -26.29
C VAL A 184 6.35 -19.07 -27.67
N ASP A 185 7.40 -19.34 -28.44
CA ASP A 185 7.32 -20.06 -29.70
C ASP A 185 6.59 -21.36 -29.39
N SER A 186 5.31 -21.40 -29.74
CA SER A 186 4.49 -22.59 -29.52
C SER A 186 5.12 -23.70 -30.35
N PRO A 187 5.41 -24.89 -29.79
CA PRO A 187 5.93 -25.98 -30.59
C PRO A 187 4.91 -26.26 -31.71
N ALA A 188 5.36 -26.08 -32.96
CA ALA A 188 4.58 -26.32 -34.16
C ALA A 188 4.35 -27.83 -34.35
N TYR A 189 3.52 -28.42 -33.51
CA TYR A 189 2.99 -29.76 -33.69
C TYR A 189 1.47 -29.70 -33.61
N SER A 190 0.86 -29.26 -34.72
CA SER A 190 -0.54 -29.53 -35.01
C SER A 190 -0.65 -30.99 -35.47
N PRO A 191 -1.35 -31.88 -34.75
CA PRO A 191 -1.65 -33.21 -35.29
C PRO A 191 -2.66 -33.05 -36.43
N ALA A 192 -2.26 -33.43 -37.63
CA ALA A 192 -3.12 -33.45 -38.80
C ALA A 192 -4.09 -34.64 -38.73
N TYR A 193 -5.20 -34.47 -38.01
CA TYR A 193 -6.36 -35.35 -38.14
C TYR A 193 -7.63 -34.52 -38.22
N SER A 194 -8.00 -34.14 -39.45
CA SER A 194 -9.34 -33.66 -39.79
C SER A 194 -10.25 -34.87 -40.02
N PRO A 195 -11.30 -35.10 -39.22
CA PRO A 195 -12.35 -36.04 -39.61
C PRO A 195 -13.20 -35.38 -40.71
N SER A 196 -13.14 -35.98 -41.90
CA SER A 196 -14.00 -35.63 -43.04
C SER A 196 -15.40 -36.20 -42.81
N TYR A 197 -16.33 -35.36 -42.38
CA TYR A 197 -17.77 -35.62 -42.51
C TYR A 197 -18.48 -34.32 -42.90
N SER A 198 -18.74 -34.19 -44.20
CA SER A 198 -19.72 -33.23 -44.74
C SER A 198 -21.13 -33.81 -44.63
N PRO A 199 -22.09 -33.12 -44.00
CA PRO A 199 -23.50 -33.27 -44.31
C PRO A 199 -23.86 -32.25 -45.39
N SER A 200 -24.03 -32.74 -46.61
CA SER A 200 -24.50 -31.98 -47.77
C SER A 200 -26.02 -31.85 -47.75
N HIS A 201 -26.56 -30.76 -47.18
CA HIS A 201 -27.91 -30.28 -47.52
C HIS A 201 -27.99 -28.75 -47.41
N SER A 202 -27.87 -28.09 -48.56
CA SER A 202 -28.27 -26.71 -48.79
C SER A 202 -29.78 -26.66 -49.07
N SER A 203 -30.55 -26.07 -48.17
CA SER A 203 -31.93 -25.65 -48.43
C SER A 203 -32.02 -24.15 -48.14
N ALA A 204 -32.10 -23.37 -49.21
CA ALA A 204 -32.25 -21.93 -49.17
C ALA A 204 -33.61 -21.54 -48.56
N TYR A 205 -33.60 -20.81 -47.45
CA TYR A 205 -34.71 -19.96 -47.04
C TYR A 205 -34.14 -18.75 -46.29
N SER A 206 -34.08 -17.61 -46.97
CA SER A 206 -33.96 -16.29 -46.34
C SER A 206 -35.35 -15.77 -46.00
N PRO A 207 -35.67 -15.52 -44.72
CA PRO A 207 -36.72 -14.56 -44.39
C PRO A 207 -36.06 -13.23 -44.05
N ALA A 208 -36.25 -12.25 -44.94
CA ALA A 208 -35.99 -10.85 -44.66
C ALA A 208 -37.07 -10.33 -43.70
N TYR A 209 -36.78 -10.25 -42.41
CA TYR A 209 -37.55 -9.43 -41.47
C TYR A 209 -36.60 -8.82 -40.43
N LEU A 210 -36.34 -7.52 -40.58
CA LEU A 210 -35.87 -6.66 -39.48
C LEU A 210 -37.06 -6.33 -38.57
N PRO A 211 -36.96 -6.53 -37.26
CA PRO A 211 -37.70 -5.73 -36.29
C PRO A 211 -36.77 -4.65 -35.73
N SER A 212 -37.08 -3.41 -36.08
CA SER A 212 -36.53 -2.20 -35.47
C SER A 212 -37.25 -1.93 -34.14
N TYR A 213 -36.63 -2.18 -33.00
CA TYR A 213 -37.02 -1.59 -31.70
C TYR A 213 -35.82 -1.53 -30.75
N PRO A 214 -35.46 -0.35 -30.19
CA PRO A 214 -34.47 -0.24 -29.13
C PRO A 214 -35.10 -0.60 -27.76
N PRO A 215 -34.37 -1.24 -26.83
CA PRO A 215 -34.83 -1.38 -25.46
C PRO A 215 -34.70 -0.04 -24.73
N SER A 216 -35.82 0.64 -24.48
CA SER A 216 -35.91 1.73 -23.50
C SER A 216 -36.29 1.13 -22.15
N TYR A 217 -35.31 0.92 -21.29
CA TYR A 217 -35.53 0.68 -19.87
C TYR A 217 -34.60 1.59 -19.06
N SER A 218 -35.16 2.67 -18.54
CA SER A 218 -34.57 3.49 -17.48
C SER A 218 -35.42 3.24 -16.23
N PRO A 219 -34.87 2.66 -15.14
CA PRO A 219 -35.62 2.53 -13.90
C PRO A 219 -35.60 3.87 -13.16
N SER A 220 -36.75 4.55 -13.16
CA SER A 220 -37.02 5.69 -12.28
C SER A 220 -37.53 5.14 -10.94
N TYR A 221 -36.69 5.15 -9.90
CA TYR A 221 -37.13 4.96 -8.52
C TYR A 221 -36.93 6.26 -7.76
N SER A 222 -38.03 6.98 -7.53
CA SER A 222 -38.14 7.99 -6.48
C SER A 222 -38.55 7.31 -5.17
N PRO A 223 -37.90 7.59 -4.02
CA PRO A 223 -38.39 7.15 -2.74
C PRO A 223 -39.43 8.15 -2.21
N SER A 224 -40.67 7.70 -2.09
CA SER A 224 -41.73 8.44 -1.38
C SER A 224 -41.49 8.31 0.13
N TYR A 225 -41.13 9.42 0.77
CA TYR A 225 -41.20 9.57 2.22
C TYR A 225 -42.68 9.65 2.63
N SER A 226 -43.08 8.83 3.61
CA SER A 226 -44.29 9.07 4.38
C SER A 226 -44.02 8.69 5.83
N SER A 227 -43.78 9.74 6.61
CA SER A 227 -43.76 9.74 8.06
C SER A 227 -45.19 9.66 8.59
N LEU A 228 -45.48 8.70 9.48
CA LEU A 228 -46.62 8.83 10.38
C LEU A 228 -46.24 8.31 11.77
N HIS A 229 -46.31 9.22 12.75
CA HIS A 229 -46.21 8.98 14.18
C HIS A 229 -47.47 8.28 14.72
N SER A 230 -47.31 7.28 15.61
CA SER A 230 -47.70 7.32 17.03
C SER A 230 -47.84 5.91 17.65
N PRO A 231 -47.71 5.75 18.98
CA PRO A 231 -47.23 4.53 19.62
C PRO A 231 -48.30 3.77 20.44
N GLU A 232 -48.03 2.50 20.78
CA GLU A 232 -48.57 1.87 21.99
C GLU A 232 -47.54 0.96 22.69
N LEU A 233 -47.57 1.07 24.01
CA LEU A 233 -46.75 0.42 25.04
C LEU A 233 -47.04 -1.08 25.15
N TYR A 234 -46.02 -1.92 25.41
CA TYR A 234 -46.07 -2.88 26.52
C TYR A 234 -44.67 -3.19 27.03
N SER A 235 -44.55 -3.08 28.35
CA SER A 235 -43.40 -3.36 29.21
C SER A 235 -42.95 -4.82 29.14
N LEU A 236 -41.65 -5.06 29.34
CA LEU A 236 -41.09 -6.06 30.27
C LEU A 236 -39.57 -5.80 30.42
N SER A 237 -39.11 -5.67 31.66
CA SER A 237 -37.71 -5.65 32.14
C SER A 237 -37.59 -6.76 33.21
N PRO A 238 -36.42 -7.14 33.79
CA PRO A 238 -35.02 -6.68 33.62
C PRO A 238 -34.03 -7.86 33.39
N ARG A 239 -32.72 -7.69 33.07
CA ARG A 239 -31.63 -7.43 34.03
C ARG A 239 -30.28 -7.17 33.31
N SER A 240 -29.59 -6.15 33.80
CA SER A 240 -28.23 -5.63 33.57
C SER A 240 -27.12 -6.64 33.24
N THR A 241 -26.07 -6.30 32.47
CA THR A 241 -24.85 -5.59 32.97
C THR A 241 -24.03 -4.95 31.81
N TRP A 242 -24.00 -3.62 31.79
CA TRP A 242 -22.98 -2.61 31.39
C TRP A 242 -21.95 -2.86 30.25
N TRP A 243 -22.09 -2.08 29.16
CA TRP A 243 -20.99 -1.62 28.29
C TRP A 243 -21.06 -0.10 28.18
N ILE A 244 -19.98 0.60 28.51
CA ILE A 244 -19.84 2.06 28.37
C ILE A 244 -19.05 2.31 27.09
N SER A 245 -19.70 2.92 26.10
CA SER A 245 -19.05 3.57 24.96
C SER A 245 -18.97 5.08 25.23
N PRO A 246 -17.87 5.78 24.90
CA PRO A 246 -17.78 7.22 25.06
C PRO A 246 -18.57 7.96 23.97
N SER A 247 -19.36 8.93 24.42
CA SER A 247 -20.13 9.88 23.60
C SER A 247 -19.24 10.99 23.03
N PRO A 248 -19.63 11.59 21.88
CA PRO A 248 -19.14 12.90 21.46
C PRO A 248 -20.14 14.00 21.84
N GLU A 249 -19.74 14.87 22.77
CA GLU A 249 -20.25 16.25 22.93
C GLU A 249 -19.31 17.16 22.10
N ASP A 250 -19.65 18.25 21.41
CA ASP A 250 -20.83 19.09 21.28
C ASP A 250 -20.77 19.75 19.90
N TYR A 251 -21.85 19.73 19.11
CA TYR A 251 -22.04 20.70 18.01
C TYR A 251 -23.53 20.85 17.71
N VAL A 252 -24.16 21.85 18.33
CA VAL A 252 -25.44 22.39 17.87
C VAL A 252 -25.33 23.90 17.93
N GLU A 253 -25.01 24.52 16.79
CA GLU A 253 -25.53 25.83 16.39
C GLU A 253 -25.11 26.08 14.93
N PHE A 254 -25.91 25.63 13.95
CA PHE A 254 -26.06 26.33 12.67
C PHE A 254 -27.23 25.71 11.87
N TRP A 255 -28.46 26.11 12.20
CA TRP A 255 -29.58 25.89 11.28
C TRP A 255 -29.55 26.95 10.18
N GLY A 256 -29.43 26.50 8.94
CA GLY A 256 -29.87 27.24 7.76
C GLY A 256 -28.78 27.48 6.72
N SER A 257 -28.66 26.57 5.74
CA SER A 257 -28.66 26.91 4.30
C SER A 257 -28.48 25.65 3.45
N THR A 258 -29.42 25.45 2.54
CA THR A 258 -29.44 24.41 1.50
C THR A 258 -28.38 24.66 0.42
N PRO A 259 -27.82 23.62 -0.22
CA PRO A 259 -26.72 23.77 -1.18
C PRO A 259 -27.25 24.07 -2.59
N ALA A 260 -27.48 25.35 -2.89
CA ALA A 260 -27.65 25.84 -4.26
C ALA A 260 -27.47 27.37 -4.33
N GLU A 261 -26.26 27.88 -4.06
CA GLU A 261 -25.93 29.26 -4.47
C GLU A 261 -24.44 29.40 -4.83
N SER A 262 -24.17 29.88 -6.04
CA SER A 262 -22.83 30.19 -6.53
C SER A 262 -22.23 31.35 -5.74
N PRO A 263 -20.91 31.37 -5.45
CA PRO A 263 -20.33 32.41 -4.62
C PRO A 263 -20.38 33.77 -5.34
N ARG A 264 -21.02 34.76 -4.71
CA ARG A 264 -20.92 36.17 -5.12
C ARG A 264 -19.52 36.67 -4.74
N MET A 265 -18.76 37.10 -5.75
CA MET A 265 -17.52 37.84 -5.57
C MET A 265 -17.83 39.13 -4.80
N GLY A 266 -17.29 39.25 -3.59
CA GLY A 266 -17.29 40.50 -2.85
C GLY A 266 -16.40 41.51 -3.56
N GLU A 267 -16.98 42.64 -3.94
CA GLU A 267 -16.30 43.78 -4.53
C GLU A 267 -15.35 44.38 -3.49
N VAL A 268 -14.04 44.19 -3.69
CA VAL A 268 -13.01 44.88 -2.91
C VAL A 268 -13.07 46.36 -3.31
N SER A 269 -13.52 47.21 -2.39
CA SER A 269 -13.41 48.66 -2.53
C SER A 269 -11.94 49.06 -2.55
N VAL A 270 -11.49 49.56 -3.70
CA VAL A 270 -10.17 50.14 -3.89
C VAL A 270 -10.15 51.51 -3.22
N SER A 271 -9.39 51.63 -2.13
CA SER A 271 -9.10 52.92 -1.50
C SER A 271 -8.17 53.73 -2.42
N GLN A 272 -8.66 54.86 -2.94
CA GLN A 272 -7.82 55.87 -3.60
C GLN A 272 -6.77 56.44 -2.64
N PRO A 273 -5.51 56.67 -3.07
CA PRO A 273 -4.58 57.51 -2.32
C PRO A 273 -4.86 59.01 -2.59
N PRO A 274 -4.67 59.90 -1.60
CA PRO A 274 -4.81 61.34 -1.81
C PRO A 274 -3.60 61.87 -2.59
N LEU A 275 -3.88 62.65 -3.63
CA LEU A 275 -2.93 63.55 -4.28
C LEU A 275 -2.93 64.89 -3.55
N GLU A 276 -1.84 65.64 -3.78
CA GLU A 276 -1.56 67.05 -3.47
C GLU A 276 -0.73 67.32 -2.20
N GLU A 277 0.40 68.05 -2.17
CA GLU A 277 1.40 68.61 -3.11
C GLU A 277 2.64 68.91 -2.22
N ASP A 278 3.88 68.87 -2.71
CA ASP A 278 4.73 70.07 -2.72
C ASP A 278 6.11 69.85 -3.34
N LEU A 279 6.51 70.87 -4.09
CA LEU A 279 7.77 71.03 -4.80
C LEU A 279 8.92 71.29 -3.83
N ILE A 280 10.02 70.53 -3.92
CA ILE A 280 11.36 71.07 -3.64
C ILE A 280 12.33 70.61 -4.73
N VAL A 281 12.77 71.60 -5.51
CA VAL A 281 13.89 71.57 -6.45
C VAL A 281 15.19 71.38 -5.68
N GLY A 282 16.00 70.41 -6.09
CA GLY A 282 17.36 70.22 -5.59
C GLY A 282 18.24 69.63 -6.68
N ASP A 283 18.98 70.51 -7.36
CA ASP A 283 20.14 70.20 -8.21
C ASP A 283 21.16 69.31 -7.47
N GLY A 284 21.86 68.43 -8.19
CA GLY A 284 22.96 67.67 -7.60
C GLY A 284 23.34 66.39 -8.33
N ASP A 285 23.71 66.52 -9.59
CA ASP A 285 24.75 65.79 -10.32
C ASP A 285 25.67 64.90 -9.46
N SER A 286 25.76 63.60 -9.80
CA SER A 286 27.04 62.92 -10.07
C SER A 286 26.81 61.45 -10.41
N TRP A 287 27.17 61.07 -11.64
CA TRP A 287 27.41 59.69 -12.06
C TRP A 287 28.89 59.38 -11.85
N THR A 288 29.24 58.29 -11.15
CA THR A 288 30.51 57.60 -11.37
C THR A 288 30.35 56.08 -11.33
N THR A 289 30.74 55.48 -12.44
CA THR A 289 31.00 54.06 -12.69
C THR A 289 32.50 53.78 -12.62
N GLY A 290 32.91 52.58 -12.19
CA GLY A 290 34.29 52.03 -12.26
C GLY A 290 35.18 52.44 -11.08
N PHE A 291 35.90 51.56 -10.39
CA PHE A 291 36.55 50.29 -10.77
C PHE A 291 36.46 49.26 -9.63
#